data_AF-A0A535QGQ2-F1
#
_entry.id   AF-A0A535QGQ2-F1
#
_cell.length_a   1.000
_cell.length_b   1.000
_cell.length_c   1.000
_cell.angle_alpha   90.00
_cell.angle_beta   90.00
_cell.angle_gamma   90.00
#
_symmetry.space_group_name_H-M   'P 1'
#
loop_
_entity.id
_entity.type
_entity.pdbx_description
1 polymer ?
#
loop_
_entity_poly.entity_id
_entity_poly.type
_entity_poly.pdbx_seq_one_letter_code
_entity_poly.pdbx_strand_id
1 'polypeptide(L)'
;MAGFEYRSAQTFRGIPIIHVAFGHWERGRYRAARAGGIIAIGDTAAGVVAVGVVALGAVAVAPVALGVVAVGVVAVAAVSAGVSAVGLVAAGVVALGIHAVGVVMAAI
;
A
#
# COMPACT_ATOMS: atom_id res chain seq x y z
N MET A 1 14.49 -20.37 -0.66
CA MET A 1 13.05 -20.58 -0.98
C MET A 1 12.77 -19.84 -2.28
N ALA A 2 12.09 -20.46 -3.24
CA ALA A 2 11.64 -19.76 -4.45
C ALA A 2 10.53 -18.75 -4.09
N GLY A 3 10.41 -17.65 -4.85
CA GLY A 3 9.34 -16.67 -4.67
C GLY A 3 7.97 -17.27 -4.97
N PHE A 4 6.92 -16.66 -4.43
CA PHE A 4 5.54 -17.06 -4.70
C PHE A 4 4.89 -16.02 -5.60
N GLU A 5 4.49 -16.41 -6.81
CA GLU A 5 3.69 -15.57 -7.71
C GLU A 5 2.41 -16.33 -8.07
N TYR A 6 1.27 -15.68 -7.83
CA TYR A 6 -0.05 -16.15 -8.21
C TYR A 6 -0.76 -15.05 -8.99
N ARG A 7 -1.32 -15.45 -10.13
CA ARG A 7 -2.08 -14.56 -11.01
C ARG A 7 -3.43 -15.22 -11.33
N SER A 8 -4.51 -14.47 -11.16
CA SER A 8 -5.85 -14.95 -11.54
C SER A 8 -5.94 -15.18 -13.05
N ALA A 9 -6.64 -16.23 -13.46
CA ALA A 9 -6.93 -16.50 -14.88
C ALA A 9 -7.82 -15.41 -15.51
N GLN A 10 -8.69 -14.80 -14.71
CA GLN A 10 -9.48 -13.67 -15.15
C GLN A 10 -8.60 -12.41 -15.19
N THR A 11 -8.57 -11.77 -16.36
CA THR A 11 -7.90 -10.49 -16.59
C THR A 11 -8.94 -9.48 -17.02
N PHE A 12 -8.86 -8.27 -16.47
CA PHE A 12 -9.66 -7.14 -16.88
C PHE A 12 -8.74 -6.18 -17.66
N ARG A 13 -8.97 -6.04 -18.96
CA ARG A 13 -8.16 -5.20 -19.87
C ARG A 13 -6.66 -5.58 -19.91
N GLY A 14 -6.36 -6.88 -19.77
CA GLY A 14 -4.98 -7.40 -19.74
C GLY A 14 -4.28 -7.31 -18.37
N ILE A 15 -4.96 -6.74 -17.36
CA ILE A 15 -4.48 -6.66 -15.98
C ILE A 15 -5.14 -7.81 -15.19
N PRO A 16 -4.40 -8.60 -14.41
CA PRO A 16 -5.01 -9.63 -13.59
C PRO A 16 -5.92 -9.01 -12.52
N ILE A 17 -7.07 -9.65 -12.27
CA ILE A 17 -7.97 -9.22 -11.20
C ILE A 17 -7.26 -9.37 -9.85
N ILE A 18 -6.65 -10.53 -9.61
CA ILE A 18 -5.89 -10.82 -8.40
C ILE A 18 -4.45 -11.13 -8.80
N HIS A 19 -3.52 -10.42 -8.19
CA HIS A 19 -2.09 -10.66 -8.34
C HIS A 19 -1.45 -10.70 -6.96
N VAL A 20 -0.89 -11.85 -6.60
CA VAL A 20 -0.12 -12.04 -5.37
C VAL A 20 1.32 -12.33 -5.76
N ALA A 21 2.27 -11.55 -5.26
CA ALA A 21 3.68 -11.70 -5.60
C ALA A 21 4.56 -11.43 -4.38
N PHE A 22 5.23 -12.45 -3.88
CA PHE A 22 6.19 -12.36 -2.78
C PHE A 22 7.61 -12.59 -3.27
N GLY A 23 8.48 -11.69 -2.85
CA GLY A 23 9.90 -11.74 -3.12
C GLY A 23 10.57 -12.93 -2.47
N HIS A 24 11.80 -13.18 -2.88
CA HIS A 24 12.57 -14.29 -2.36
C HIS A 24 14.03 -13.93 -2.14
N TRP A 25 14.68 -14.75 -1.31
CA TRP A 25 16.09 -14.62 -1.03
C TRP A 25 16.88 -15.39 -2.09
N GLU A 26 17.75 -14.68 -2.82
CA GLU A 26 18.61 -15.25 -3.85
C GLU A 26 20.04 -14.74 -3.67
N ARG A 27 21.01 -15.67 -3.55
CA ARG A 27 22.45 -15.38 -3.45
C ARG A 27 22.81 -14.26 -2.44
N GLY A 28 22.21 -14.30 -1.25
CA GLY A 28 22.49 -13.33 -0.19
C GLY A 28 21.78 -11.97 -0.33
N ARG A 29 20.88 -11.81 -1.32
CA ARG A 29 20.07 -10.59 -1.52
C ARG A 29 18.59 -10.93 -1.52
N TYR A 30 17.78 -10.04 -0.93
CA TYR A 30 16.33 -10.07 -1.07
C TYR A 30 15.93 -9.46 -2.42
N ARG A 31 15.22 -10.22 -3.25
CA ARG A 31 14.56 -9.71 -4.44
C ARG A 31 13.09 -9.46 -4.11
N ALA A 32 12.72 -8.20 -3.94
CA ALA A 32 11.31 -7.82 -3.76
C ALA A 32 10.52 -8.12 -5.03
N ALA A 33 9.33 -8.70 -4.86
CA ALA A 33 8.39 -8.94 -5.95
C ALA A 33 7.40 -7.78 -6.10
N ARG A 34 6.83 -7.65 -7.30
CA ARG A 34 5.85 -6.61 -7.62
C ARG A 34 4.52 -7.26 -7.99
N ALA A 35 3.47 -6.92 -7.26
CA ALA A 35 2.11 -7.30 -7.56
C ALA A 35 1.37 -6.11 -8.20
N GLY A 36 0.69 -6.36 -9.30
CA GLY A 36 -0.05 -5.36 -10.07
C GLY A 36 -1.38 -5.92 -10.54
N GLY A 37 -2.50 -5.30 -10.14
CA GLY A 37 -3.83 -5.87 -10.38
C GLY A 37 -4.98 -4.96 -9.92
N ILE A 38 -6.22 -5.46 -9.97
CA ILE A 38 -7.31 -4.82 -9.22
C ILE A 38 -7.07 -5.02 -7.73
N ILE A 39 -6.78 -6.26 -7.33
CA ILE A 39 -6.35 -6.66 -5.99
C ILE A 39 -4.89 -7.12 -6.10
N ALA A 40 -3.99 -6.37 -5.46
CA ALA A 40 -2.55 -6.63 -5.47
C ALA A 40 -2.05 -6.91 -4.04
N ILE A 41 -1.39 -8.05 -3.85
CA ILE A 41 -0.79 -8.42 -2.55
C ILE A 41 0.69 -8.77 -2.78
N GLY A 42 1.61 -8.10 -2.12
CA GLY A 42 3.04 -8.39 -2.30
C GLY A 42 3.98 -7.39 -1.64
N ASP A 43 5.28 -7.49 -1.88
CA ASP A 43 6.24 -6.55 -1.27
C ASP A 43 6.01 -5.13 -1.80
N THR A 44 5.83 -5.01 -3.11
CA THR A 44 5.36 -3.79 -3.77
C THR A 44 4.05 -4.08 -4.48
N ALA A 45 2.94 -3.56 -3.96
CA ALA A 45 1.61 -3.76 -4.50
C ALA A 45 1.08 -2.48 -5.17
N ALA A 46 0.58 -2.59 -6.40
CA ALA A 46 -0.06 -1.49 -7.13
C ALA A 46 -1.43 -1.94 -7.67
N GLY A 47 -2.50 -1.26 -7.28
CA GLY A 47 -3.84 -1.66 -7.72
C GLY A 47 -4.98 -0.80 -7.20
N VAL A 48 -6.22 -1.28 -7.32
CA VAL A 48 -7.36 -0.62 -6.66
C VAL A 48 -7.30 -0.90 -5.16
N VAL A 49 -7.08 -2.17 -4.80
CA VAL A 49 -6.82 -2.62 -3.43
C VAL A 49 -5.40 -3.19 -3.40
N ALA A 50 -4.52 -2.55 -2.64
CA ALA A 50 -3.10 -2.91 -2.56
C ALA A 50 -2.70 -3.20 -1.11
N VAL A 51 -2.08 -4.35 -0.87
CA VAL A 51 -1.59 -4.77 0.45
C VAL A 51 -0.13 -5.20 0.34
N GLY A 52 0.75 -4.62 1.15
CA GLY A 52 2.17 -4.92 1.02
C GLY A 52 3.12 -4.24 1.99
N VAL A 53 4.43 -4.28 1.68
CA VAL A 53 5.44 -3.44 2.36
C VAL A 53 5.36 -2.01 1.84
N VAL A 54 5.16 -1.87 0.54
CA VAL A 54 4.85 -0.63 -0.16
C VAL A 54 3.58 -0.86 -0.98
N ALA A 55 2.55 -0.05 -0.73
CA ALA A 55 1.27 -0.17 -1.44
C ALA A 55 0.86 1.16 -2.09
N LEU A 56 0.44 1.07 -3.35
CA LEU A 56 -0.08 2.16 -4.17
C LEU A 56 -1.46 1.77 -4.67
N GLY A 57 -2.52 2.49 -4.26
CA GLY A 57 -3.84 2.18 -4.77
C GLY A 57 -4.96 3.07 -4.28
N ALA A 58 -6.20 2.78 -4.66
CA ALA A 58 -7.34 3.50 -4.08
C ALA A 58 -7.47 3.19 -2.59
N VAL A 59 -7.31 1.91 -2.23
CA VAL A 59 -7.20 1.43 -0.84
C VAL A 59 -5.85 0.76 -0.68
N ALA A 60 -4.98 1.33 0.16
CA ALA A 60 -3.63 0.86 0.38
C ALA A 60 -3.40 0.51 1.86
N VAL A 61 -2.92 -0.71 2.13
CA VAL A 61 -2.55 -1.15 3.49
C VAL A 61 -1.10 -1.62 3.46
N ALA A 62 -0.20 -0.81 4.01
CA ALA A 62 1.23 -1.09 4.01
C ALA A 62 1.97 -0.18 4.99
N PRO A 63 3.16 -0.57 5.51
CA PRO A 63 4.04 0.35 6.22
C PRO A 63 4.24 1.67 5.48
N VAL A 64 4.38 1.63 4.14
CA VAL A 64 4.34 2.81 3.28
C VAL A 64 3.15 2.69 2.33
N ALA A 65 2.10 3.46 2.58
CA ALA A 65 0.84 3.39 1.85
C ALA A 65 0.50 4.72 1.18
N LEU A 66 0.16 4.67 -0.11
CA LEU A 66 -0.20 5.82 -0.94
C LEU A 66 -1.54 5.56 -1.62
N GLY A 67 -2.50 6.48 -1.49
CA GLY A 67 -3.82 6.25 -2.08
C GLY A 67 -4.92 7.27 -1.86
N VAL A 68 -6.17 6.81 -2.02
CA VAL A 68 -7.36 7.59 -1.60
C VAL A 68 -7.68 7.29 -0.13
N VAL A 69 -7.55 6.02 0.25
CA VAL A 69 -7.58 5.53 1.63
C VAL A 69 -6.28 4.78 1.89
N ALA A 70 -5.50 5.20 2.88
CA ALA A 70 -4.23 4.56 3.22
C ALA A 70 -4.13 4.27 4.72
N VAL A 71 -3.66 3.06 5.05
CA VAL A 71 -3.35 2.64 6.42
C VAL A 71 -1.92 2.14 6.48
N GLY A 72 -1.09 2.74 7.34
CA GLY A 72 0.34 2.44 7.38
C GLY A 72 1.14 3.06 8.50
N VAL A 73 2.47 2.91 8.46
CA VAL A 73 3.36 3.72 9.32
C VAL A 73 3.50 5.11 8.71
N VAL A 74 3.71 5.16 7.40
CA VAL A 74 3.67 6.36 6.57
C VAL A 74 2.49 6.20 5.62
N ALA A 75 1.46 7.01 5.81
CA ALA A 75 0.24 6.97 5.01
C ALA A 75 0.00 8.34 4.36
N VAL A 76 -0.05 8.40 3.04
CA VAL A 76 -0.43 9.62 2.29
C VAL A 76 -1.66 9.31 1.45
N ALA A 77 -2.78 9.88 1.83
CA ALA A 77 -4.05 9.66 1.15
C ALA A 77 -5.10 10.68 1.53
N ALA A 78 -6.18 10.81 0.75
CA ALA A 78 -7.30 11.68 1.13
C ALA A 78 -7.84 11.34 2.54
N VAL A 79 -7.95 10.04 2.85
CA VAL A 79 -8.16 9.52 4.20
C VAL A 79 -6.95 8.68 4.58
N SER A 80 -6.18 9.11 5.57
CA SER A 80 -4.96 8.43 6.00
C SER A 80 -5.00 8.08 7.49
N ALA A 81 -4.52 6.89 7.83
CA ALA A 81 -4.34 6.45 9.21
C ALA A 81 -2.94 5.85 9.38
N GLY A 82 -2.15 6.35 10.33
CA GLY A 82 -0.81 5.81 10.55
C GLY A 82 -0.01 6.47 11.65
N VAL A 83 1.29 6.16 11.75
CA VAL A 83 2.17 6.90 12.67
C VAL A 83 2.39 8.31 12.14
N SER A 84 2.69 8.41 10.84
CA SER A 84 2.74 9.65 10.07
C SER A 84 1.66 9.59 8.98
N ALA A 85 0.68 10.47 9.09
CA ALA A 85 -0.51 10.50 8.23
C ALA A 85 -0.62 11.87 7.57
N VAL A 86 -0.80 11.89 6.24
CA VAL A 86 -1.01 13.11 5.45
C VAL A 86 -2.24 12.94 4.59
N GLY A 87 -3.21 13.85 4.69
CA GLY A 87 -4.47 13.73 3.98
C GLY A 87 -5.44 14.89 4.14
N LEU A 88 -6.64 14.76 3.57
CA LEU A 88 -7.76 15.65 3.92
C LEU A 88 -8.27 15.30 5.32
N VAL A 89 -8.40 14.00 5.59
CA VAL A 89 -8.66 13.43 6.91
C VAL A 89 -7.44 12.60 7.28
N ALA A 90 -6.74 12.96 8.34
CA ALA A 90 -5.51 12.30 8.76
C ALA A 90 -5.58 11.92 10.25
N ALA A 91 -5.31 10.66 10.57
CA ALA A 91 -5.25 10.17 11.94
C ALA A 91 -3.88 9.54 12.21
N GLY A 92 -3.15 10.04 13.22
CA GLY A 92 -1.85 9.46 13.54
C GLY A 92 -1.11 10.10 14.70
N VAL A 93 0.14 9.67 14.94
CA VAL A 93 1.00 10.36 15.91
C VAL A 93 1.37 11.75 15.37
N VAL A 94 1.80 11.79 14.11
CA VAL A 94 2.02 13.00 13.32
C VAL A 94 0.95 13.04 12.22
N ALA A 95 0.06 14.03 12.26
CA ALA A 95 -1.05 14.14 11.32
C ALA A 95 -1.06 15.51 10.61
N LEU A 96 -1.12 15.52 9.28
CA LEU A 96 -1.20 16.73 8.46
C LEU A 96 -2.45 16.67 7.59
N GLY A 97 -3.37 17.63 7.76
CA GLY A 97 -4.61 17.65 6.99
C GLY A 97 -5.69 18.58 7.50
N ILE A 98 -6.73 18.81 6.69
CA ILE A 98 -7.88 19.67 7.04
C ILE A 98 -8.53 19.18 8.35
N HIS A 99 -8.78 17.87 8.43
CA HIS A 99 -9.27 17.19 9.63
C HIS A 99 -8.20 16.24 10.14
N ALA A 100 -7.33 16.75 11.01
CA ALA A 100 -6.24 16.00 11.61
C ALA A 100 -6.54 15.59 13.06
N VAL A 101 -6.25 14.34 13.40
CA VAL A 101 -6.32 13.80 14.77
C VAL A 101 -4.97 13.19 15.11
N GLY A 102 -4.28 13.73 16.11
CA GLY A 102 -3.00 13.18 16.52
C GLY A 102 -2.34 13.84 17.72
N VAL A 103 -1.16 13.34 18.08
CA VAL A 103 -0.35 13.92 19.16
C VAL A 103 0.27 15.22 18.69
N VAL A 104 0.84 15.20 17.49
CA VAL A 104 1.37 16.37 16.78
C VAL A 104 0.54 16.50 15.50
N MET A 105 -0.19 17.59 15.36
CA MET A 105 -1.04 17.79 14.19
C MET A 105 -0.99 19.21 13.66
N ALA A 106 -1.02 19.34 12.33
CA ALA A 106 -1.18 20.62 11.66
C ALA A 106 -2.39 20.55 10.73
N ALA A 107 -3.32 21.48 10.95
CA ALA A 107 -4.41 21.73 10.04
C ALA A 107 -4.01 22.80 9.03
N ILE A 108 -4.29 22.52 7.76
CA ILE A 108 -4.11 23.41 6.60
C ILE A 108 -5.49 23.65 5.98
#